data_AF-A0A850G4V2-F1
#
_entry.id   AF-A0A850G4V2-F1
#
_cell.length_a   1.000
_cell.length_b   1.000
_cell.length_c   1.000
_cell.angle_alpha   90.00
_cell.angle_beta   90.00
_cell.angle_gamma   90.00
#
_symmetry.space_group_name_H-M   'P 1'
#
loop_
_entity.id
_entity.type
_entity.pdbx_description
1 polymer ?
#
loop_
_entity_poly.entity_id
_entity_poly.type
_entity_poly.pdbx_seq_one_letter_code
_entity_poly.pdbx_strand_id
1 'polypeptide(L)' 'MDKQVRNTTEIVRLAKQKSKKTREKVDKAISKFSIEGKVINFNSIAKEANVSKSWLYKEHDIRQRIESLRERQIT' A
#
# COMPACT_ATOMS: atom_id res chain seq x y z
N MET A 1 2.44 -0.33 -43.71
CA MET A 1 2.86 -0.01 -42.34
C MET A 1 1.99 -0.81 -41.39
N ASP A 2 2.49 -1.94 -40.90
CA ASP A 2 1.76 -2.74 -39.92
C ASP A 2 1.61 -1.95 -38.62
N LYS A 3 0.36 -1.65 -38.25
CA LYS A 3 0.05 -1.02 -36.96
C LYS A 3 0.39 -2.02 -35.86
N GLN A 4 1.39 -1.72 -35.06
CA GLN A 4 1.70 -2.46 -33.84
C GLN A 4 0.49 -2.42 -32.89
N VAL A 5 -0.22 -3.54 -32.76
CA VAL A 5 -1.34 -3.70 -31.82
C VAL A 5 -0.76 -3.70 -30.42
N ARG A 6 -1.02 -2.65 -29.64
CA ARG A 6 -0.53 -2.54 -28.26
C ARG A 6 -1.38 -3.44 -27.36
N ASN A 7 -0.76 -4.43 -26.71
CA ASN A 7 -1.39 -5.29 -25.71
C ASN A 7 -1.61 -4.55 -24.36
N THR A 8 -2.22 -3.37 -24.40
CA THR A 8 -2.41 -2.48 -23.24
C THR A 8 -3.34 -3.06 -22.18
N THR A 9 -4.29 -3.90 -22.58
CA THR A 9 -5.29 -4.52 -21.70
C THR A 9 -4.63 -5.42 -20.65
N GLU A 10 -3.73 -6.31 -21.06
CA GLU A 10 -3.02 -7.21 -20.15
C GLU A 10 -2.04 -6.45 -19.23
N ILE A 11 -1.38 -5.42 -19.74
CA ILE A 11 -0.50 -4.55 -18.94
C ILE A 11 -1.29 -3.86 -17.82
N VAL A 12 -2.45 -3.29 -18.16
CA VAL A 12 -3.35 -2.65 -17.20
C VAL A 12 -3.89 -3.68 -16.19
N ARG A 13 -4.25 -4.88 -16.63
CA ARG A 13 -4.71 -5.97 -15.76
C ARG A 13 -3.64 -6.37 -14.75
N LEU A 14 -2.41 -6.59 -15.20
CA LEU A 14 -1.27 -6.93 -14.34
C LEU A 14 -0.94 -5.82 -13.35
N ALA A 15 -1.01 -4.55 -13.78
CA ALA A 15 -0.82 -3.41 -12.89
C ALA A 15 -1.88 -3.36 -11.77
N LYS A 16 -3.16 -3.59 -12.10
CA LYS A 16 -4.24 -3.68 -11.10
C LYS A 16 -4.02 -4.82 -10.11
N GLN A 17 -3.64 -6.01 -10.60
CA GLN A 17 -3.35 -7.15 -9.73
C GLN A 17 -2.17 -6.89 -8.80
N LYS A 18 -1.10 -6.26 -9.31
CA LYS A 18 0.04 -5.85 -8.48
C LYS A 18 -0.40 -4.86 -7.40
N SER A 19 -1.19 -3.84 -7.73
CA SER A 19 -1.69 -2.88 -6.75
C SER A 19 -2.52 -3.57 -5.66
N LYS A 20 -3.42 -4.49 -6.03
CA LYS A 20 -4.20 -5.28 -5.06
C LYS A 20 -3.31 -6.06 -4.09
N LYS A 21 -2.32 -6.79 -4.62
CA LYS A 21 -1.35 -7.54 -3.79
C LYS A 21 -0.54 -6.62 -2.87
N THR A 22 -0.18 -5.43 -3.33
CA THR A 22 0.51 -4.43 -2.51
C THR A 22 -0.38 -3.93 -1.37
N ARG A 23 -1.65 -3.65 -1.64
CA ARG A 23 -2.64 -3.26 -0.62
C ARG A 23 -2.78 -4.32 0.46
N GLU A 24 -2.93 -5.58 0.07
CA GLU A 24 -3.00 -6.71 1.01
C GLU A 24 -1.76 -6.82 1.92
N LYS A 25 -0.56 -6.55 1.40
CA LYS A 25 0.67 -6.52 2.21
C LYS A 25 0.65 -5.39 3.24
N VAL A 26 0.20 -4.21 2.85
CA VAL A 26 0.10 -3.05 3.75
C VAL A 26 -0.93 -3.32 4.84
N ASP A 27 -2.09 -3.86 4.48
CA ASP A 27 -3.13 -4.23 5.46
C ASP A 27 -2.61 -5.25 6.50
N LYS A 28 -1.84 -6.25 6.05
CA LYS A 28 -1.19 -7.22 6.94
C LYS A 28 -0.16 -6.56 7.86
N ALA A 29 0.67 -5.66 7.33
CA ALA A 29 1.66 -4.93 8.11
C ALA A 29 1.01 -4.08 9.22
N ILE A 30 -0.05 -3.33 8.87
CA ILE A 30 -0.83 -2.53 9.83
C ILE A 30 -1.43 -3.43 10.91
N SER A 31 -2.07 -4.53 10.52
CA SER A 31 -2.72 -5.46 11.46
C SER A 31 -1.70 -6.09 12.42
N LYS A 32 -0.56 -6.54 11.89
CA LYS A 32 0.56 -7.07 12.67
C LYS A 32 1.06 -6.06 13.70
N PHE A 33 1.28 -4.82 13.28
CA PHE A 33 1.78 -3.77 14.17
C PHE A 33 0.76 -3.41 15.25
N SER A 34 -0.52 -3.41 14.92
CA SER A 34 -1.59 -3.19 15.90
C SER A 34 -1.65 -4.29 16.96
N ILE A 35 -1.40 -5.55 16.59
CA ILE A 35 -1.38 -6.70 17.53
C ILE A 35 -0.11 -6.66 18.39
N GLU A 36 1.05 -6.37 17.78
CA GLU A 36 2.34 -6.34 18.46
C GLU A 36 2.57 -5.05 19.28
N GLY A 37 1.63 -4.10 19.26
CA GLY A 37 1.78 -2.81 19.93
C GLY A 37 2.91 -1.94 19.36
N LYS A 38 3.33 -2.20 18.12
CA LYS A 38 4.40 -1.44 17.47
C LYS A 38 3.89 -0.09 16.98
N VAL A 39 4.79 0.90 16.93
CA VAL A 39 4.48 2.23 16.40
C VAL A 39 4.04 2.15 14.94
N ILE A 40 2.83 2.62 14.65
CA ILE A 40 2.27 2.71 13.31
C ILE A 40 2.59 4.10 12.76
N ASN A 41 3.45 4.15 11.76
CA ASN A 41 3.72 5.35 10.96
C ASN A 41 4.15 4.96 9.54
N PHE A 42 4.16 5.94 8.62
CA PHE A 42 4.51 5.69 7.21
C PHE A 42 5.87 5.01 7.00
N ASN A 43 6.88 5.35 7.81
CA ASN A 43 8.23 4.76 7.66
C ASN A 43 8.21 3.28 8.03
N SER A 44 7.60 2.96 9.17
CA SER A 44 7.52 1.62 9.70
C SER A 44 6.69 0.68 8.82
N ILE A 45 5.52 1.15 8.35
CA ILE A 45 4.65 0.38 7.46
C ILE A 45 5.28 0.22 6.07
N ALA A 46 5.96 1.26 5.53
CA ALA A 46 6.69 1.14 4.27
C ALA A 46 7.77 0.05 4.34
N LYS A 47 8.52 -0.01 5.45
CA LYS A 47 9.56 -1.01 5.67
C LYS A 47 8.97 -2.42 5.82
N GLU A 48 7.93 -2.59 6.63
CA GLU A 48 7.31 -3.90 6.88
C GLU A 48 6.60 -4.47 5.63
N ALA A 49 5.83 -3.63 4.92
CA ALA A 49 5.10 -4.07 3.73
C ALA A 49 5.98 -4.12 2.46
N ASN A 50 7.23 -3.65 2.55
CA ASN A 50 8.16 -3.47 1.44
C ASN A 50 7.55 -2.65 0.28
N VAL A 51 7.06 -1.44 0.62
CA VAL A 51 6.44 -0.50 -0.32
C VAL A 51 7.09 0.88 -0.19
N SER A 52 7.06 1.67 -1.26
CA SER A 52 7.55 3.04 -1.17
C SER A 52 6.58 3.91 -0.37
N LYS A 53 7.11 4.91 0.35
CA LYS A 53 6.27 5.93 1.02
C LYS A 53 5.40 6.69 0.01
N SER A 54 5.94 6.95 -1.18
CA SER A 54 5.21 7.59 -2.26
C SER A 54 3.98 6.79 -2.71
N TRP A 55 4.00 5.47 -2.65
CA TRP A 55 2.83 4.64 -2.91
C TRP A 55 1.80 4.80 -1.78
N LEU A 56 2.24 4.74 -0.52
CA LEU A 56 1.36 4.95 0.64
C LEU A 56 0.65 6.31 0.61
N TYR A 57 1.34 7.38 0.19
CA TYR A 57 0.73 8.70 0.07
C TYR A 57 -0.23 8.83 -1.11
N LYS A 58 -0.09 8.02 -2.17
CA LYS A 58 -0.99 8.01 -3.33
C LYS A 58 -2.29 7.26 -3.04
N GLU A 59 -2.24 6.23 -2.20
CA GLU A 59 -3.41 5.44 -1.82
C GLU A 59 -4.14 6.11 -0.63
N HIS A 60 -5.08 6.99 -0.94
CA HIS A 60 -5.78 7.83 0.04
C HIS A 60 -6.37 7.06 1.23
N ASP A 61 -7.06 5.93 0.98
CA ASP A 61 -7.64 5.10 2.05
C ASP A 61 -6.56 4.56 3.00
N ILE A 62 -5.44 4.11 2.45
CA ILE A 62 -4.32 3.56 3.22
C ILE A 62 -3.65 4.68 4.03
N ARG A 63 -3.47 5.84 3.41
CA ARG A 63 -2.92 7.02 4.08
C ARG A 63 -3.76 7.40 5.31
N GLN A 64 -5.07 7.60 5.11
CA GLN A 64 -5.99 7.96 6.19
C GLN A 64 -5.97 6.92 7.31
N ARG A 65 -5.96 5.64 6.97
CA ARG A 65 -5.91 4.56 7.97
C ARG A 65 -4.63 4.57 8.80
N ILE A 66 -3.47 4.83 8.19
CA ILE A 66 -2.20 4.96 8.92
C ILE A 66 -2.22 6.19 9.83
N GLU A 67 -2.72 7.34 9.34
CA GLU A 67 -2.83 8.58 10.12
C GLU A 67 -3.75 8.39 11.34
N SER A 68 -4.97 7.87 11.15
CA SER A 68 -5.91 7.63 12.25
C SER A 68 -5.41 6.63 13.29
N LEU A 69 -4.73 5.56 12.87
CA LEU A 69 -4.16 4.59 13.81
C LEU A 69 -2.99 5.18 14.59
N ARG A 70 -2.17 6.01 13.96
CA ARG A 70 -1.08 6.71 14.64
C ARG A 70 -1.59 7.67 15.71
N GLU A 71 -2.65 8.43 15.41
CA GLU A 71 -3.27 9.36 16.37
C GLU A 71 -3.79 8.63 17.61
N ARG A 72 -4.42 7.46 17.41
CA ARG A 72 -4.91 6.59 18.49
C ARG A 72 -3.80 6.00 19.37
N GLN A 73 -2.56 5.93 18.89
CA GLN A 73 -1.41 5.46 19.69
C GLN A 73 -0.74 6.57 20.50
N ILE A 74 -0.99 7.83 20.14
CA ILE A 74 -0.44 9.00 20.84
C ILE A 74 -1.37 9.42 21.98
N THR A 75 -2.66 9.10 21.88
CA THR A 75 -3.68 9.32 22.91
C THR A 75 -3.66 8.18 23.91
#